data_AF-A0A964N6U5-F1
#
_entry.id   AF-A0A964N6U5-F1
#
_cell.length_a   1.000
_cell.length_b   1.000
_cell.length_c   1.000
_cell.angle_alpha   90.00
_cell.angle_beta   90.00
_cell.angle_gamma   90.00
#
_symmetry.space_group_name_H-M   'P 1'
#
loop_
_entity.id
_entity.type
_entity.pdbx_description
1 polymer ?
#
loop_
_entity_poly.entity_id
_entity_poly.type
_entity_poly.pdbx_seq_one_letter_code
_entity_poly.pdbx_strand_id
1 'polypeptide(L)' 'MPSITEGAKAFFAVCKTGKGCEGCAPYRILDVGFGLQSEPLADVQMIAGQAEWMKGLPVFMPDTGHVVKSFATNMITL' A
#
# COMPACT_ATOMS: atom_id res chain seq x y z
N MET A 1 -21.53 0.76 3.83
CA MET A 1 -20.30 -0.02 3.59
C MET A 1 -19.56 0.65 2.44
N PRO A 2 -18.27 0.97 2.57
CA PRO A 2 -17.50 1.51 1.46
C PRO A 2 -17.44 0.49 0.31
N SER A 3 -17.47 0.97 -0.92
CA SER A 3 -17.16 0.14 -2.10
C SER A 3 -15.72 -0.38 -2.03
N ILE A 4 -15.43 -1.46 -2.77
CA ILE A 4 -14.05 -1.99 -2.88
C ILE A 4 -13.08 -0.88 -3.30
N THR A 5 -13.50 -0.01 -4.22
CA THR A 5 -12.71 1.13 -4.70
C THR A 5 -12.44 2.16 -3.60
N GLU A 6 -13.43 2.49 -2.77
CA GLU A 6 -13.23 3.41 -1.64
C GLU A 6 -12.30 2.83 -0.58
N GLY A 7 -12.47 1.54 -0.25
CA GLY A 7 -11.58 0.84 0.67
C GLY A 7 -10.12 0.81 0.17
N ALA A 8 -9.92 0.47 -1.10
CA ALA A 8 -8.61 0.41 -1.72
C ALA A 8 -7.92 1.79 -1.80
N LYS A 9 -8.67 2.85 -2.11
CA LYS A 9 -8.15 4.24 -2.10
C LYS A 9 -7.74 4.67 -0.71
N ALA A 10 -8.55 4.38 0.30
CA ALA A 10 -8.26 4.72 1.69
C ALA A 10 -7.02 3.97 2.21
N PHE A 11 -6.90 2.68 1.89
CA PHE A 11 -5.69 1.90 2.16
C PHE A 11 -4.45 2.53 1.49
N PHE A 12 -4.53 2.82 0.18
CA PHE A 12 -3.41 3.41 -0.55
C PHE A 12 -2.94 4.72 0.06
N ALA A 13 -3.88 5.62 0.41
CA ALA A 13 -3.56 6.91 1.03
C ALA A 13 -2.80 6.74 2.36
N VAL A 14 -3.26 5.84 3.22
CA VAL A 14 -2.62 5.59 4.52
C VAL A 14 -1.26 4.93 4.36
N CYS A 15 -1.15 3.93 3.49
CA CYS A 15 0.10 3.24 3.18
C CYS A 15 1.17 4.20 2.63
N LYS A 16 0.79 5.08 1.69
CA LYS A 16 1.73 6.00 1.03
C LYS A 16 2.07 7.24 1.85
N THR A 17 1.33 7.54 2.91
CA THR A 17 1.70 8.58 3.89
C THR A 17 2.79 8.09 4.86
N GLY A 18 3.23 6.83 4.76
CA GLY A 18 4.34 6.30 5.56
C GLY A 18 3.94 5.98 7.01
N LYS A 19 2.66 5.73 7.28
CA LYS A 19 2.19 5.35 8.64
C LYS A 19 2.54 3.91 9.03
N GLY A 20 3.19 3.14 8.15
CA GLY A 20 3.53 1.74 8.40
C GLY A 20 2.31 0.80 8.41
N CYS A 21 2.56 -0.45 8.76
CA CYS A 21 1.59 -1.52 8.89
C CYS A 21 0.55 -1.22 9.97
N GLU A 22 0.94 -0.58 11.07
CA GLU A 22 0.04 -0.19 12.16
C GLU A 22 -1.02 0.82 11.68
N GLY A 23 -0.62 1.81 10.86
CA GLY A 23 -1.56 2.72 10.21
C GLY A 23 -2.51 2.00 9.24
N CYS A 24 -2.05 0.92 8.60
CA CYS A 24 -2.83 0.14 7.64
C CYS A 24 -3.75 -0.91 8.29
N ALA A 25 -3.62 -1.17 9.60
CA ALA A 25 -4.38 -2.18 10.33
C ALA A 25 -5.92 -2.12 10.19
N PRO A 26 -6.57 -0.95 10.02
CA PRO A 26 -8.00 -0.86 9.78
C PRO A 26 -8.46 -1.48 8.45
N TYR A 27 -7.56 -1.61 7.47
CA TYR A 27 -7.85 -2.16 6.14
C TYR A 27 -7.55 -3.67 6.03
N ARG A 28 -7.04 -4.25 7.12
CA ARG A 28 -7.08 -5.65 7.62
C ARG A 28 -7.13 -6.81 6.62
N ILE A 29 -6.23 -6.82 5.63
CA ILE A 29 -5.77 -8.06 5.00
C ILE A 29 -4.24 -8.03 4.95
N LEU A 30 -3.59 -8.11 6.12
CA LEU A 30 -2.13 -7.96 6.23
C LEU A 30 -1.36 -9.22 5.80
N ASP A 31 -2.03 -10.38 5.80
CA ASP A 31 -1.49 -11.66 5.36
C ASP A 31 -1.76 -11.92 3.86
N VAL A 32 -2.07 -10.88 3.09
CA VAL A 32 -2.26 -11.02 1.64
C VAL A 32 -0.92 -10.91 0.90
N GLY A 33 -0.77 -11.76 -0.11
CA GLY A 33 0.32 -11.66 -1.07
C GLY A 33 0.35 -10.29 -1.72
N PHE A 34 1.56 -9.75 -1.84
CA PHE A 34 1.85 -8.48 -2.49
C PHE A 34 2.88 -8.69 -3.59
N GLY A 35 2.74 -7.93 -4.67
CA GLY A 35 3.71 -7.90 -5.77
C GLY A 35 3.84 -6.49 -6.31
N LEU A 36 5.09 -6.08 -6.57
CA LEU A 36 5.40 -4.81 -7.19
C LEU A 36 6.58 -4.98 -8.15
N GLN A 37 6.50 -4.33 -9.31
CA GLN A 37 7.61 -4.24 -10.23
C GLN A 37 8.62 -3.18 -9.74
N SER A 38 9.38 -3.52 -8.71
CA SER A 38 10.41 -2.66 -8.14
C SER A 38 11.51 -3.51 -7.51
N GLU A 39 12.74 -3.36 -8.02
CA GLU A 39 13.90 -4.11 -7.51
C GLU A 39 14.11 -3.92 -5.99
N PRO A 40 13.98 -2.71 -5.39
CA PRO A 40 14.08 -2.51 -3.94
C PRO A 40 13.07 -3.30 -3.08
N LEU A 41 12.01 -3.83 -3.69
CA LEU A 41 10.91 -4.52 -3.03
C LEU A 41 10.74 -5.96 -3.56
N ALA A 42 11.72 -6.50 -4.29
CA ALA A 42 11.63 -7.80 -4.95
C ALA A 42 11.34 -8.96 -3.97
N ASP A 43 11.93 -8.92 -2.77
CA ASP A 43 11.75 -9.95 -1.73
C ASP A 43 10.54 -9.67 -0.82
N VAL A 44 9.84 -8.55 -1.00
CA VAL A 44 8.70 -8.17 -0.17
C VAL A 44 7.42 -8.79 -0.73
N GLN A 45 7.05 -9.95 -0.19
CA GLN A 45 5.91 -10.74 -0.68
C GLN A 45 4.60 -10.50 0.06
N MET A 46 4.63 -9.73 1.17
CA MET A 46 3.45 -9.45 1.98
C MET A 46 3.15 -7.97 2.03
N ILE A 47 1.86 -7.62 2.02
CA ILE A 47 1.44 -6.21 2.06
C ILE A 47 1.92 -5.49 3.32
N ALA A 48 2.05 -6.21 4.45
CA ALA A 48 2.59 -5.68 5.69
C ALA A 48 4.05 -5.21 5.52
N GLY A 49 4.87 -6.02 4.85
CA GLY A 49 6.26 -5.66 4.54
C GLY A 49 6.36 -4.44 3.64
N GLN A 50 5.45 -4.31 2.66
CA GLN A 50 5.43 -3.12 1.80
C GLN A 50 4.98 -1.87 2.57
N ALA A 51 4.01 -1.98 3.47
CA ALA A 51 3.57 -0.86 4.30
C ALA A 51 4.70 -0.38 5.22
N GLU A 52 5.46 -1.29 5.82
CA GLU A 52 6.65 -0.95 6.62
C GLU A 52 7.76 -0.34 5.77
N TRP A 53 8.00 -0.84 4.56
CA TRP A 53 9.00 -0.24 3.68
C TRP A 53 8.66 1.22 3.31
N MET A 54 7.38 1.52 3.05
CA MET A 54 6.94 2.90 2.76
C MET A 54 7.17 3.88 3.91
N LYS A 55 7.21 3.40 5.16
CA LYS A 55 7.52 4.22 6.34
C LYS A 55 8.98 4.67 6.38
N GLY A 56 9.90 3.86 5.85
CA GLY A 56 11.33 4.17 5.78
C GLY A 56 11.73 5.04 4.58
N LEU A 57 10.89 5.11 3.55
CA LEU A 57 11.17 5.84 2.30
C LEU A 57 11.61 7.31 2.50
N PRO A 58 10.97 8.11 3.39
CA PRO A 58 11.35 9.50 3.59
C PRO A 58 12.75 9.71 4.18
N VAL A 59 13.34 8.68 4.82
CA VAL A 59 14.66 8.76 5.45
C VAL A 59 15.76 8.97 4.40
N PHE A 60 15.64 8.32 3.25
CA PHE A 60 16.64 8.39 2.18
C PHE A 60 16.16 9.13 0.93
N MET A 61 14.85 9.42 0.84
CA MET A 61 14.27 10.26 -0.20
C MET A 61 13.30 11.28 0.43
N PRO A 62 13.77 12.43 0.90
CA PRO A 62 12.96 13.39 1.66
C PRO A 62 11.83 14.05 0.84
N ASP A 63 11.98 14.16 -0.48
CA ASP A 63 10.99 14.74 -1.40
C ASP A 63 10.09 13.67 -2.07
N THR A 64 9.66 12.65 -1.32
CA THR A 64 8.77 11.61 -1.84
C THR A 64 7.32 12.05 -1.91
N GLY A 65 6.97 12.80 -2.96
CA GLY A 65 5.60 13.12 -3.34
C GLY A 65 5.02 12.15 -4.38
N HIS A 66 3.70 12.02 -4.43
CA HIS A 66 3.03 11.30 -5.52
C HIS A 66 1.66 11.93 -5.84
N VAL A 67 1.23 11.80 -7.09
CA VAL A 67 -0.12 12.17 -7.55
C VAL A 67 -0.77 10.96 -8.18
N VAL A 68 -1.94 10.57 -7.68
CA VAL A 68 -2.73 9.47 -8.24
C VAL A 68 -3.41 9.95 -9.52
N LYS A 69 -2.95 9.46 -10.68
CA LYS A 69 -3.53 9.80 -11.99
C LYS A 69 -4.70 8.89 -12.37
N SER A 70 -4.64 7.63 -11.99
CA SER A 70 -5.67 6.63 -12.25
C SER A 70 -5.72 5.61 -11.11
N PHE A 71 -6.89 5.02 -10.89
CA PHE A 71 -7.10 3.97 -9.92
C PHE A 71 -8.11 2.98 -10.51
N ALA A 72 -7.75 1.69 -10.52
CA ALA A 72 -8.61 0.62 -10.99
C ALA A 72 -8.72 -0.44 -9.91
N THR A 73 -9.91 -1.01 -9.78
CA THR A 73 -10.17 -2.18 -8.94
C THR A 73 -10.66 -3.29 -9.83
N ASN A 74 -10.15 -4.50 -9.57
CA ASN A 74 -10.64 -5.70 -10.24
C ASN A 74 -11.50 -6.47 -9.24
N MET A 75 -12.75 -6.74 -9.61
CA MET A 75 -13.59 -7.65 -8.85
C MET A 75 -13.48 -9.02 -9.49
N ILE A 76 -12.56 -9.85 -9.00
CA ILE A 76 -12.64 -11.29 -9.28
C ILE A 76 -13.65 -11.85 -8.28
N THR A 77 -14.81 -12.25 -8.78
CA THR A 77 -15.73 -13.11 -8.05
C THR A 77 -15.03 -14.47 -7.91
N LEU A 78 -14.67 -14.84 -6.68
CA LEU A 78 -14.32 -16.21 -6.31
C LEU A 78 -15.60 -17.04 -6.14
#